data_AF-A0A640S5T5-F1
#
_entry.id   AF-A0A640S5T5-F1
#
_cell.length_a   1.000
_cell.length_b   1.000
_cell.length_c   1.000
_cell.angle_alpha   90.00
_cell.angle_beta   90.00
_cell.angle_gamma   90.00
#
_symmetry.space_group_name_H-M   'P 1'
#
loop_
_entity.id
_entity.type
_entity.pdbx_description
1 polymer ?
#
loop_
_entity_poly.entity_id
_entity_poly.type
_entity_poly.pdbx_seq_one_letter_code
_entity_poly.pdbx_strand_id
1 'polypeptide(L)' 'MTATTAPPADPDVSIVRLHAEACYWCGTAHSPLTPAGSVTTPVEGGVREWFIVACPQHKGRRPQ' A
#
# COMPACT_ATOMS: atom_id res chain seq x y z
N MET A 1 -26.83 -13.21 3.04
CA MET A 1 -26.08 -12.50 1.98
C MET A 1 -25.45 -11.26 2.61
N THR A 2 -24.21 -11.35 3.08
CA THR A 2 -23.49 -10.22 3.69
C THR A 2 -22.82 -9.41 2.57
N ALA A 3 -23.28 -8.17 2.39
CA ALA A 3 -22.65 -7.22 1.48
C ALA A 3 -21.23 -6.91 1.97
N THR A 4 -20.22 -7.26 1.18
CA THR A 4 -18.85 -6.77 1.36
C THR A 4 -18.83 -5.33 0.86
N THR A 5 -18.91 -4.39 1.77
CA THR A 5 -18.60 -2.98 1.48
C THR A 5 -17.09 -2.89 1.28
N ALA A 6 -16.63 -2.85 0.04
CA ALA A 6 -15.25 -2.47 -0.24
C ALA A 6 -15.01 -1.06 0.34
N PRO A 7 -13.89 -0.82 1.05
CA PRO A 7 -13.57 0.53 1.52
C PRO A 7 -13.50 1.48 0.31
N PRO A 8 -13.85 2.76 0.47
CA PRO A 8 -13.72 3.73 -0.60
C PRO A 8 -12.27 3.76 -1.06
N ALA A 9 -12.01 3.25 -2.25
CA ALA A 9 -10.72 3.42 -2.91
C ALA A 9 -10.63 4.90 -3.28
N ASP A 10 -9.77 5.63 -2.58
CA ASP A 10 -9.48 7.02 -2.90
C ASP A 10 -8.96 7.07 -4.34
N PRO A 11 -9.67 7.74 -5.28
CA PRO A 11 -9.34 7.67 -6.71
C PRO A 11 -7.97 8.26 -7.03
N ASP A 12 -7.42 9.09 -6.14
CA ASP A 12 -6.06 9.64 -6.24
C ASP A 12 -4.97 8.62 -5.85
N VAL A 13 -5.34 7.53 -5.17
CA VAL A 13 -4.42 6.48 -4.75
C VAL A 13 -4.55 5.28 -5.68
N SER A 14 -3.80 5.32 -6.78
CA SER A 14 -3.65 4.15 -7.66
C SER A 14 -2.92 3.04 -6.91
N ILE A 15 -3.63 1.99 -6.52
CA ILE A 15 -3.07 0.76 -5.94
C ILE A 15 -1.94 0.18 -6.81
N VAL A 16 -1.99 0.41 -8.13
CA VAL A 16 -0.95 -0.05 -9.06
C VAL A 16 0.37 0.68 -8.83
N ARG A 17 0.36 1.96 -8.45
CA ARG A 17 1.56 2.75 -8.13
C ARG A 17 2.10 2.51 -6.72
N LEU A 18 1.33 1.85 -5.86
CA LEU A 18 1.80 1.46 -4.52
C LEU A 18 2.71 0.21 -4.53
N HIS A 19 2.89 -0.44 -5.69
CA HIS A 19 3.84 -1.55 -5.90
C HIS A 19 5.29 -1.07 -5.93
N ALA A 20 5.79 -0.55 -4.82
CA ALA A 20 7.15 -0.02 -4.69
C ALA A 20 7.50 1.21 -5.57
N GLU A 21 6.53 1.80 -6.27
CA GLU A 21 6.74 3.00 -7.10
C GLU A 21 6.35 4.31 -6.38
N ALA A 22 5.63 4.23 -5.26
CA ALA A 22 5.20 5.36 -4.46
C ALA A 22 5.20 5.03 -2.96
N CYS A 23 5.36 6.06 -2.12
CA CYS A 23 5.32 5.89 -0.67
C CYS A 23 3.94 5.37 -0.20
N TYR A 24 3.95 4.28 0.58
CA TYR A 24 2.72 3.66 1.09
C TYR A 24 1.81 4.60 1.91
N TRP A 25 2.38 5.54 2.65
CA TRP A 25 1.61 6.43 3.54
C TRP A 25 1.10 7.71 2.89
N CYS A 26 1.77 8.23 1.86
CA CYS A 26 1.41 9.53 1.29
C CYS A 26 1.43 9.59 -0.24
N GLY A 27 1.69 8.48 -0.93
CA GLY A 27 1.65 8.40 -2.39
C GLY A 27 2.76 9.15 -3.14
N THR A 28 3.71 9.80 -2.45
CA THR A 28 4.80 10.51 -3.16
C THR A 28 5.67 9.53 -3.95
N ALA A 29 5.90 9.85 -5.23
CA ALA A 29 6.81 9.14 -6.12
C ALA A 29 8.08 9.96 -6.45
N HIS A 30 8.14 11.23 -6.04
CA HIS A 30 9.23 12.14 -6.38
C HIS A 30 10.37 12.16 -5.34
N SER A 31 10.23 11.41 -4.25
CA SER A 31 11.26 11.30 -3.20
C SER A 31 11.97 9.95 -3.28
N PRO A 32 13.21 9.83 -2.78
CA PRO A 32 13.86 8.54 -2.62
C PRO A 32 12.95 7.58 -1.82
N LEU A 33 12.67 6.41 -2.39
CA LEU A 33 11.84 5.40 -1.76
C LEU A 33 12.74 4.29 -1.21
N THR A 34 12.50 3.88 0.04
CA THR A 34 13.22 2.78 0.68
C THR A 34 12.26 1.65 1.04
N PRO A 35 12.68 0.38 0.98
CA PRO A 35 11.87 -0.75 1.42
C PRO A 35 11.32 -0.54 2.83
N ALA A 36 10.02 -0.77 3.01
CA ALA A 36 9.30 -0.54 4.26
C ALA A 36 8.54 -1.77 4.77
N GLY A 37 8.85 -2.95 4.22
CA GLY A 37 8.22 -4.22 4.56
C GLY A 37 7.19 -4.66 3.52
N SER A 38 6.17 -5.37 3.98
CA SER A 38 5.08 -5.87 3.15
C SER A 38 3.73 -5.76 3.84
N VAL A 39 2.66 -5.75 3.04
CA VAL A 39 1.27 -5.81 3.50
C VAL A 39 0.59 -7.00 2.86
N THR A 40 -0.32 -7.65 3.59
CA THR A 40 -1.13 -8.75 3.07
C THR A 40 -2.55 -8.28 2.82
N THR A 41 -3.10 -8.65 1.67
CA THR A 41 -4.52 -8.41 1.35
C THR A 41 -5.22 -9.74 1.13
N PRO A 42 -6.44 -9.91 1.66
CA PRO A 42 -7.27 -11.06 1.33
C PRO A 42 -7.62 -11.05 -0.17
N VAL A 43 -7.49 -12.20 -0.82
CA VAL A 43 -7.87 -12.44 -2.22
C VAL A 43 -8.73 -13.70 -2.29
N GLU A 44 -9.44 -13.91 -3.40
CA GLU A 44 -10.17 -15.17 -3.59
C GLU A 44 -9.19 -16.34 -3.52
N GLY A 45 -9.45 -17.29 -2.61
CA GLY A 45 -8.59 -18.46 -2.40
C GLY A 45 -7.35 -18.25 -1.54
N GLY A 46 -7.15 -17.07 -0.91
CA GLY A 46 -6.06 -16.92 0.05
C GLY A 46 -5.69 -15.48 0.43
N VAL A 47 -4.40 -15.27 0.71
CA VAL A 47 -3.80 -13.97 1.01
C VAL A 47 -2.69 -13.70 -0.01
N ARG A 48 -2.64 -12.46 -0.49
CA ARG A 48 -1.55 -11.99 -1.33
C ARG A 48 -0.70 -11.01 -0.54
N GLU A 49 0.61 -11.19 -0.59
CA GLU A 49 1.59 -10.29 0.01
C GLU A 49 2.09 -9.28 -1.04
N TRP A 50 2.26 -8.02 -0.61
CA TRP A 50 2.73 -6.92 -1.44
C TRP A 50 3.88 -6.20 -0.74
N PHE A 51 5.00 -6.03 -1.42
CA PHE A 51 6.10 -5.22 -0.90
C PHE A 51 5.76 -3.74 -0.97
N ILE A 52 6.09 -3.01 0.10
CA ILE A 52 5.84 -1.58 0.20
C ILE A 52 7.15 -0.81 0.35
N VAL A 53 7.11 0.46 -0.07
CA VAL A 53 8.20 1.41 0.09
C VAL A 53 7.72 2.66 0.83
N ALA A 54 8.66 3.34 1.48
CA ALA A 54 8.42 4.58 2.21
C ALA A 54 9.36 5.69 1.75
N CYS A 55 8.85 6.92 1.71
CA CYS A 55 9.69 8.11 1.62
C CYS A 55 10.40 8.36 2.98
N PRO A 56 11.41 9.24 3.03
CA PRO A 56 12.19 9.46 4.24
C PRO A 56 11.35 9.95 5.43
N GLN A 57 10.27 10.70 5.16
CA GLN A 57 9.35 11.19 6.19
C GLN A 57 8.57 10.06 6.89
N HIS A 58 8.36 8.94 6.20
CA HIS A 58 7.63 7.79 6.72
C HIS A 58 8.51 6.57 6.97
N LYS A 59 9.84 6.75 6.93
CA LYS A 59 10.79 5.69 7.23
C LYS A 59 10.57 5.15 8.65
N GLY A 60 10.46 3.83 8.78
CA GLY A 60 10.28 3.17 10.08
C GLY A 60 8.85 3.16 10.62
N ARG A 61 7.88 3.75 9.91
CA ARG A 61 6.47 3.48 10.22
C ARG A 61 6.15 2.03 9.91
N ARG A 62 5.38 1.42 10.80
CA ARG A 62 4.91 0.05 10.61
C ARG A 62 3.55 0.08 9.91
N PRO A 63 3.34 -0.70 8.84
CA PRO A 63 2.01 -0.89 8.29
C PRO A 63 1.11 -1.54 9.37
N GLN A 64 -0.12 -1.05 9.50
CA GLN A 64 -1.12 -1.56 10.44
C GLN A 64 -2.02 -2.58 9.75
#